data_AF-A0A533YFU7-F1
#
_entry.id   AF-A0A533YFU7-F1
#
_cell.length_a   1.000
_cell.length_b   1.000
_cell.length_c   1.000
_cell.angle_alpha   90.00
_cell.angle_beta   90.00
_cell.angle_gamma   90.00
#
_symmetry.space_group_name_H-M   'P 1'
#
loop_
_entity.id
_entity.type
_entity.pdbx_description
1 polymer ?
#
loop_
_entity_poly.entity_id
_entity_poly.type
_entity_poly.pdbx_seq_one_letter_code
_entity_poly.pdbx_strand_id
1 'polypeptide(L)'
;MLEQETDTIIHTASQRITGTGDSVAVKDILAAEIPHPIKTFFRADVESMLTEELRQFQKNSRFNFQHPEVRALQSQINSVVVLNYSFPRHEFQVRLDNAVHMLVNFLIRPQWTLASVLFEDERKISSATLGRLLKYFGPYEYLRTLIAHYVQEKNISTLTQAEFSKLVWRMDGEYIRRKAGDELARVMLPMYDFFDFPKNSGAKALPTKALIRYFEDKGLSSVASRLEGESSKGKQDFALRELGEVLEEVRRTTGAFDAGAFEPPPVPEAKLRPLEVTSRPGGQLLIMPSFGQVHDRSKGVQILAAIEEGDRQRFIRKIFRQDEPSFRSAIETIGKMSSWADASNFIDENFNKNGVDPHSWEATRFVELISQQFQTKK
;
A
#
# COMPACT_ATOMS: atom_id res chain seq x y z
N MET A 1 9.83 -8.75 2.21
CA MET A 1 9.30 -9.91 3.00
C MET A 1 7.88 -10.15 2.52
N LEU A 2 7.55 -11.38 2.11
CA LEU A 2 6.33 -11.72 1.36
C LEU A 2 6.23 -11.11 -0.05
N GLU A 3 7.36 -10.73 -0.66
CA GLU A 3 7.39 -10.15 -2.02
C GLU A 3 6.93 -11.15 -3.08
N GLN A 4 7.43 -12.38 -3.01
CA GLN A 4 7.02 -13.45 -3.95
C GLN A 4 5.53 -13.76 -3.84
N GLU A 5 4.98 -13.81 -2.63
CA GLU A 5 3.55 -13.99 -2.40
C GLU A 5 2.75 -12.80 -2.94
N THR A 6 3.24 -11.58 -2.73
CA THR A 6 2.61 -10.35 -3.24
C THR A 6 2.53 -10.36 -4.77
N ASP A 7 3.64 -10.66 -5.44
CA ASP A 7 3.71 -10.76 -6.90
C ASP A 7 2.77 -11.86 -7.42
N THR A 8 2.71 -13.00 -6.72
CA THR A 8 1.80 -14.10 -7.05
C THR A 8 0.34 -13.68 -6.96
N ILE A 9 -0.03 -12.93 -5.91
CA ILE A 9 -1.38 -12.39 -5.73
C ILE A 9 -1.71 -11.40 -6.85
N ILE A 10 -0.83 -10.44 -7.15
CA ILE A 10 -1.03 -9.45 -8.21
C ILE A 10 -1.23 -10.13 -9.56
N HIS A 11 -0.31 -11.03 -9.93
CA HIS A 11 -0.36 -11.74 -11.20
C HIS A 11 -1.65 -12.56 -11.33
N THR A 12 -1.99 -13.35 -10.32
CA THR A 12 -3.16 -14.22 -10.38
C THR A 12 -4.46 -13.43 -10.34
N ALA A 13 -4.54 -12.36 -9.54
CA ALA A 13 -5.71 -11.48 -9.53
C ALA A 13 -5.91 -10.80 -10.89
N SER A 14 -4.84 -10.30 -11.51
CA SER A 14 -4.86 -9.69 -12.84
C SER A 14 -5.35 -10.66 -13.94
N GLN A 15 -5.01 -11.94 -13.83
CA GLN A 15 -5.49 -12.99 -14.73
C GLN A 15 -6.95 -13.37 -14.51
N ARG A 16 -7.39 -13.46 -13.25
CA ARG A 16 -8.77 -13.84 -12.90
C ARG A 16 -9.79 -12.74 -13.18
N ILE A 17 -9.34 -11.49 -13.23
CA ILE A 17 -10.20 -10.34 -13.57
C ILE A 17 -10.27 -10.21 -15.09
N THR A 18 -11.31 -10.84 -15.64
CA THR A 18 -11.65 -10.76 -17.07
C THR A 18 -12.33 -9.43 -17.37
N GLY A 19 -11.73 -8.62 -18.24
CA GLY A 19 -12.36 -7.42 -18.79
C GLY A 19 -12.96 -7.69 -20.17
N THR A 20 -13.78 -6.76 -20.66
CA THR A 20 -14.22 -6.72 -22.06
C THR A 20 -13.35 -5.74 -22.83
N GLY A 21 -12.62 -6.22 -23.84
CA GLY A 21 -11.71 -5.37 -24.64
C GLY A 21 -10.56 -4.80 -23.80
N ASP A 22 -10.28 -3.50 -23.96
CA ASP A 22 -9.18 -2.79 -23.29
C ASP A 22 -9.57 -2.16 -21.94
N SER A 23 -10.66 -2.62 -21.33
CA SER A 23 -11.16 -2.05 -20.07
C SER A 23 -11.68 -3.10 -19.09
N VAL A 24 -11.72 -2.75 -17.82
CA VAL A 24 -12.14 -3.62 -16.71
C VAL A 24 -13.21 -2.89 -15.89
N ALA A 25 -14.43 -3.40 -15.82
CA ALA A 25 -15.48 -2.79 -15.03
C ALA A 25 -15.42 -3.23 -13.55
N VAL A 26 -15.88 -2.36 -12.65
CA VAL A 26 -15.94 -2.67 -11.20
C VAL A 26 -16.76 -3.94 -10.96
N LYS A 27 -17.91 -4.10 -11.62
CA LYS A 27 -18.72 -5.32 -11.51
C LYS A 27 -17.93 -6.60 -11.86
N ASP A 28 -17.00 -6.54 -12.81
CA ASP A 28 -16.18 -7.68 -13.21
C ASP A 28 -15.13 -7.99 -12.12
N ILE A 29 -14.52 -6.96 -11.53
CA ILE A 29 -13.62 -7.10 -10.37
C ILE A 29 -14.36 -7.73 -9.19
N LEU A 30 -15.58 -7.28 -8.90
CA LEU A 30 -16.40 -7.79 -7.80
C LEU A 30 -16.86 -9.23 -8.04
N ALA A 31 -17.10 -9.62 -9.29
CA ALA A 31 -17.47 -10.97 -9.68
C ALA A 31 -16.28 -11.95 -9.73
N ALA A 32 -15.05 -11.45 -9.91
CA ALA A 32 -13.87 -12.29 -10.04
C ALA A 32 -13.56 -13.12 -8.78
N GLU A 33 -13.00 -14.31 -8.95
CA GLU A 33 -12.55 -15.19 -7.85
C GLU A 33 -11.21 -14.72 -7.26
N ILE A 34 -11.22 -13.55 -6.62
CA ILE A 34 -10.07 -12.88 -6.01
C ILE A 34 -10.32 -12.56 -4.53
N PRO A 35 -9.28 -12.25 -3.73
CA PRO A 35 -9.44 -11.91 -2.32
C PRO A 35 -10.43 -10.75 -2.10
N HIS A 36 -11.33 -10.92 -1.12
CA HIS A 36 -12.32 -9.90 -0.75
C HIS A 36 -11.71 -8.52 -0.45
N PRO A 37 -10.54 -8.39 0.22
CA PRO A 37 -9.92 -7.10 0.46
C PRO A 37 -9.63 -6.30 -0.82
N ILE A 38 -9.25 -6.96 -1.92
CA ILE A 38 -9.03 -6.32 -3.22
C ILE A 38 -10.36 -5.78 -3.77
N LYS A 39 -11.44 -6.56 -3.66
CA LYS A 39 -12.79 -6.14 -4.07
C LYS A 39 -13.26 -4.92 -3.28
N THR A 40 -13.10 -4.94 -1.96
CA THR A 40 -13.44 -3.82 -1.07
C THR A 40 -12.67 -2.56 -1.45
N PHE A 41 -11.38 -2.70 -1.74
CA PHE A 41 -10.53 -1.59 -2.16
C PHE A 41 -11.06 -0.92 -3.43
N PHE A 42 -11.23 -1.67 -4.53
CA PHE A 42 -11.67 -1.09 -5.81
C PHE A 42 -13.05 -0.47 -5.73
N ARG A 43 -13.96 -1.06 -4.95
CA ARG A 43 -15.27 -0.47 -4.71
C ARG A 43 -15.14 0.87 -3.95
N ALA A 44 -14.37 0.90 -2.87
CA ALA A 44 -14.14 2.11 -2.10
C ALA A 44 -13.47 3.21 -2.93
N ASP A 45 -12.56 2.83 -3.83
CA ASP A 45 -11.85 3.76 -4.70
C ASP A 45 -12.80 4.49 -5.65
N VAL A 46 -13.66 3.75 -6.36
CA VAL A 46 -14.65 4.34 -7.28
C VAL A 46 -15.75 5.09 -6.52
N GLU A 47 -16.18 4.60 -5.35
CA GLU A 47 -17.09 5.35 -4.48
C GLU A 47 -16.49 6.70 -4.06
N SER A 48 -15.19 6.74 -3.78
CA SER A 48 -14.47 7.96 -3.40
C SER A 48 -14.37 8.93 -4.57
N MET A 49 -14.01 8.45 -5.77
CA MET A 49 -13.97 9.26 -7.00
C MET A 49 -15.33 9.92 -7.28
N LEU A 50 -16.40 9.12 -7.30
CA LEU A 50 -17.75 9.62 -7.55
C LEU A 50 -18.21 10.61 -6.48
N THR A 51 -17.88 10.35 -5.21
CA THR A 51 -18.22 11.27 -4.10
C THR A 51 -17.58 12.63 -4.30
N GLU A 52 -16.34 12.69 -4.77
CA GLU A 52 -15.63 13.95 -4.99
C GLU A 52 -16.16 14.69 -6.23
N GLU A 53 -16.41 13.97 -7.33
CA GLU A 53 -17.05 14.56 -8.52
C GLU A 53 -18.41 15.18 -8.18
N LEU A 54 -19.25 14.45 -7.44
CA LEU A 54 -20.55 14.95 -6.99
C LEU A 54 -20.39 16.13 -6.03
N ARG A 55 -19.40 16.11 -5.13
CA ARG A 55 -19.14 17.25 -4.24
C ARG A 55 -18.80 18.51 -5.05
N GLN A 56 -17.93 18.39 -6.05
CA GLN A 56 -17.53 19.51 -6.90
C GLN A 56 -18.72 20.04 -7.72
N PHE A 57 -19.51 19.14 -8.30
CA PHE A 57 -20.73 19.50 -9.02
C PHE A 57 -21.76 20.21 -8.13
N GLN A 58 -22.06 19.64 -6.95
CA GLN A 58 -23.04 20.17 -6.01
C GLN A 58 -22.64 21.53 -5.45
N LYS A 59 -21.34 21.78 -5.25
CA LYS A 59 -20.83 23.07 -4.76
C LYS A 59 -21.24 24.25 -5.64
N ASN A 60 -21.39 24.04 -6.95
CA ASN A 60 -21.73 25.07 -7.92
C ASN A 60 -23.20 25.02 -8.37
N SER A 61 -23.99 24.09 -7.82
CA SER A 61 -25.39 23.90 -8.22
C SER A 61 -26.33 24.80 -7.43
N ARG A 62 -27.41 25.26 -8.10
CA ARG A 62 -28.53 25.98 -7.48
C ARG A 62 -29.64 25.06 -6.96
N PHE A 63 -29.55 23.75 -7.22
CA PHE A 63 -30.58 22.75 -6.86
C PHE A 63 -30.39 22.19 -5.44
N ASN A 64 -31.49 21.81 -4.77
CA ASN A 64 -31.47 21.25 -3.42
C ASN A 64 -31.15 19.74 -3.41
N PHE A 65 -29.86 19.39 -3.46
CA PHE A 65 -29.38 18.01 -3.32
C PHE A 65 -29.47 17.45 -1.89
N GLN A 66 -29.87 18.26 -0.90
CA GLN A 66 -30.03 17.81 0.48
C GLN A 66 -31.44 17.32 0.80
N HIS A 67 -32.40 17.48 -0.14
CA HIS A 67 -33.74 16.93 0.03
C HIS A 67 -33.67 15.39 0.21
N PRO A 68 -34.36 14.80 1.22
CA PRO A 68 -34.22 13.37 1.53
C PRO A 68 -34.49 12.43 0.35
N GLU A 69 -35.52 12.73 -0.45
CA GLU A 69 -35.87 11.95 -1.65
C GLU A 69 -34.79 12.02 -2.72
N VAL A 70 -34.22 13.20 -2.96
CA VAL A 70 -33.12 13.39 -3.92
C VAL A 70 -31.89 12.61 -3.46
N ARG A 71 -31.56 12.65 -2.16
CA ARG A 71 -30.46 11.85 -1.60
C ARG A 71 -30.69 10.35 -1.76
N ALA A 72 -31.91 9.87 -1.52
CA ALA A 72 -32.26 8.46 -1.66
C ALA A 72 -32.10 7.99 -3.12
N LEU A 73 -32.63 8.75 -4.07
CA LEU A 73 -32.49 8.46 -5.50
C LEU A 73 -31.03 8.56 -5.97
N GLN A 74 -30.30 9.59 -5.52
CA GLN A 74 -28.88 9.76 -5.84
C GLN A 74 -28.06 8.58 -5.33
N SER A 75 -28.36 8.04 -4.14
CA SER A 75 -27.66 6.86 -3.61
C SER A 75 -27.85 5.62 -4.50
N GLN A 76 -29.06 5.43 -5.05
CA GLN A 76 -29.34 4.35 -6.00
C GLN A 76 -28.59 4.55 -7.31
N ILE A 77 -28.61 5.76 -7.86
CA ILE A 77 -27.85 6.13 -9.07
C ILE A 77 -26.36 5.87 -8.84
N ASN A 78 -25.82 6.33 -7.72
CA ASN A 78 -24.40 6.17 -7.37
C ASN A 78 -24.00 4.69 -7.34
N SER A 79 -24.86 3.84 -6.79
CA SER A 79 -24.61 2.40 -6.74
C SER A 79 -24.47 1.80 -8.14
N VAL A 80 -25.34 2.20 -9.08
CA VAL A 80 -25.30 1.72 -10.47
C VAL A 80 -24.09 2.29 -11.22
N VAL A 81 -23.77 3.57 -11.02
CA VAL A 81 -22.62 4.24 -11.64
C VAL A 81 -21.32 3.59 -11.18
N VAL A 82 -21.16 3.36 -9.88
CA VAL A 82 -19.97 2.69 -9.31
C VAL A 82 -19.77 1.31 -9.93
N LEU A 83 -20.81 0.49 -10.04
CA LEU A 83 -20.71 -0.86 -10.58
C LEU A 83 -20.34 -0.90 -12.07
N ASN A 84 -20.71 0.12 -12.84
CA ASN A 84 -20.45 0.20 -14.27
C ASN A 84 -19.25 1.08 -14.62
N TYR A 85 -18.58 1.68 -13.63
CA TYR A 85 -17.31 2.34 -13.86
C TYR A 85 -16.31 1.35 -14.45
N SER A 86 -15.63 1.76 -15.52
CA SER A 86 -14.67 0.94 -16.23
C SER A 86 -13.31 1.59 -16.25
N PHE A 87 -12.33 0.91 -15.67
CA PHE A 87 -10.94 1.31 -15.73
C PHE A 87 -10.35 0.98 -17.10
N PRO A 88 -9.56 1.86 -17.72
CA PRO A 88 -8.64 1.48 -18.77
C PRO A 88 -7.69 0.37 -18.26
N ARG A 89 -7.36 -0.62 -19.11
CA ARG A 89 -6.56 -1.79 -18.69
C ARG A 89 -5.24 -1.40 -18.02
N HIS A 90 -4.53 -0.41 -18.56
CA HIS A 90 -3.26 0.05 -18.00
C HIS A 90 -3.43 0.68 -16.61
N GLU A 91 -4.46 1.52 -16.42
CA GLU A 91 -4.76 2.12 -15.12
C GLU A 91 -5.12 1.04 -14.12
N PHE A 92 -5.95 0.08 -14.52
CA PHE A 92 -6.31 -1.05 -13.67
C PHE A 92 -5.09 -1.83 -13.17
N GLN A 93 -4.10 -2.11 -14.02
CA GLN A 93 -2.88 -2.82 -13.59
C GLN A 93 -2.11 -2.04 -12.52
N VAL A 94 -1.90 -0.73 -12.74
CA VAL A 94 -1.22 0.12 -11.77
C VAL A 94 -2.01 0.21 -10.46
N ARG A 95 -3.33 0.33 -10.54
CA ARG A 95 -4.22 0.37 -9.36
C ARG A 95 -4.19 -0.93 -8.58
N LEU A 96 -4.21 -2.06 -9.27
CA LEU A 96 -4.15 -3.39 -8.63
C LEU A 96 -2.83 -3.55 -7.89
N ASP A 97 -1.71 -3.21 -8.52
CA ASP A 97 -0.38 -3.27 -7.91
C ASP A 97 -0.33 -2.46 -6.60
N ASN A 98 -0.72 -1.18 -6.67
CA ASN A 98 -0.76 -0.30 -5.50
C ASN A 98 -1.71 -0.83 -4.40
N ALA A 99 -2.88 -1.33 -4.80
CA ALA A 99 -3.88 -1.87 -3.88
C ALA A 99 -3.33 -3.09 -3.12
N VAL A 100 -2.71 -4.05 -3.80
CA VAL A 100 -2.16 -5.25 -3.15
C VAL A 100 -1.03 -4.86 -2.20
N HIS A 101 -0.10 -4.00 -2.62
CA HIS A 101 0.98 -3.54 -1.74
C HIS A 101 0.45 -2.83 -0.48
N MET A 102 -0.54 -1.94 -0.63
CA MET A 102 -1.18 -1.26 0.49
C MET A 102 -1.89 -2.27 1.43
N LEU A 103 -2.63 -3.23 0.87
CA LEU A 103 -3.32 -4.26 1.64
C LEU A 103 -2.34 -5.17 2.38
N VAL A 104 -1.22 -5.57 1.75
CA VAL A 104 -0.16 -6.34 2.40
C VAL A 104 0.44 -5.57 3.57
N ASN A 105 0.76 -4.29 3.37
CA ASN A 105 1.24 -3.43 4.46
C ASN A 105 0.22 -3.34 5.60
N PHE A 106 -1.06 -3.11 5.28
CA PHE A 106 -2.12 -3.02 6.27
C PHE A 106 -2.35 -4.33 7.02
N LEU A 107 -2.28 -5.47 6.33
CA LEU A 107 -2.41 -6.78 6.95
C LEU A 107 -1.28 -6.99 7.96
N ILE A 108 -0.02 -6.69 7.59
CA ILE A 108 1.16 -6.93 8.43
C ILE A 108 1.31 -5.89 9.56
N ARG A 109 1.02 -4.61 9.29
CA ARG A 109 1.17 -3.51 10.24
C ARG A 109 -0.07 -2.60 10.19
N PRO A 110 -1.22 -3.05 10.73
CA PRO A 110 -2.47 -2.31 10.61
C PRO A 110 -2.44 -0.93 11.25
N GLN A 111 -1.85 -0.78 12.44
CA GLN A 111 -1.83 0.50 13.15
C GLN A 111 -0.92 1.51 12.45
N TRP A 112 0.31 1.09 12.13
CA TRP A 112 1.25 1.92 11.38
C TRP A 112 0.67 2.31 10.02
N THR A 113 0.09 1.35 9.27
CA THR A 113 -0.43 1.65 7.94
C THR A 113 -1.58 2.65 8.01
N LEU A 114 -2.53 2.51 8.94
CA LEU A 114 -3.58 3.50 9.14
C LEU A 114 -2.98 4.87 9.48
N ALA A 115 -2.05 4.95 10.42
CA ALA A 115 -1.45 6.22 10.85
C ALA A 115 -0.64 6.91 9.74
N SER A 116 0.12 6.14 8.95
CA SER A 116 0.96 6.67 7.87
C SER A 116 0.14 7.09 6.66
N VAL A 117 -0.75 6.20 6.20
CA VAL A 117 -1.55 6.43 4.99
C VAL A 117 -2.56 7.55 5.17
N LEU A 118 -3.25 7.59 6.31
CA LEU A 118 -4.33 8.55 6.50
C LEU A 118 -3.83 10.00 6.62
N PHE A 119 -2.53 10.21 6.87
CA PHE A 119 -1.93 11.51 7.21
C PHE A 119 -0.74 11.88 6.34
N GLU A 120 -0.52 11.20 5.20
CA GLU A 120 0.67 11.37 4.36
C GLU A 120 0.98 12.82 3.99
N ASP A 121 -0.05 13.53 3.53
CA ASP A 121 0.07 14.93 3.08
C ASP A 121 -0.58 15.92 4.05
N GLU A 122 -1.30 15.42 5.06
CA GLU A 122 -2.15 16.23 5.94
C GLU A 122 -1.73 16.08 7.40
N ARG A 123 -1.40 17.21 8.05
CA ARG A 123 -1.14 17.24 9.50
C ARG A 123 -2.39 16.91 10.33
N LYS A 124 -3.58 17.14 9.76
CA LYS A 124 -4.89 16.90 10.37
C LYS A 124 -5.91 16.50 9.32
N ILE A 125 -6.75 15.52 9.63
CA ILE A 125 -7.86 15.09 8.77
C ILE A 125 -9.21 15.35 9.46
N SER A 126 -10.25 15.62 8.67
CA SER A 126 -11.63 15.71 9.17
C SER A 126 -12.23 14.32 9.44
N SER A 127 -13.20 14.22 10.34
CA SER A 127 -13.93 12.96 10.58
C SER A 127 -14.67 12.45 9.34
N ALA A 128 -15.15 13.37 8.49
CA ALA A 128 -15.75 13.02 7.19
C ALA A 128 -14.72 12.42 6.22
N THR A 129 -13.48 12.93 6.20
CA THR A 129 -12.39 12.34 5.41
C THR A 129 -11.96 11.00 5.98
N LEU A 130 -11.76 10.91 7.30
CA LEU A 130 -11.42 9.67 7.99
C LEU A 130 -12.43 8.55 7.68
N GLY A 131 -13.73 8.83 7.77
CA GLY A 131 -14.79 7.86 7.44
C GLY A 131 -14.75 7.37 6.00
N ARG A 132 -14.35 8.21 5.03
CA ARG A 132 -14.14 7.78 3.63
C ARG A 132 -12.92 6.89 3.51
N LEU A 133 -11.79 7.30 4.08
CA LEU A 133 -10.53 6.56 3.97
C LEU A 133 -10.57 5.20 4.66
N LEU A 134 -11.28 5.08 5.79
CA LEU A 134 -11.47 3.80 6.48
C LEU A 134 -12.20 2.75 5.63
N LYS A 135 -12.91 3.14 4.56
CA LYS A 135 -13.58 2.18 3.66
C LYS A 135 -12.61 1.36 2.82
N TYR A 136 -11.41 1.87 2.54
CA TYR A 136 -10.37 1.15 1.80
C TYR A 136 -9.81 -0.04 2.59
N PHE A 137 -9.92 0.02 3.92
CA PHE A 137 -9.40 -0.98 4.84
C PHE A 137 -10.49 -1.98 5.23
N GLY A 138 -10.73 -2.94 4.35
CA GLY A 138 -11.68 -4.04 4.58
C GLY A 138 -11.26 -5.01 5.71
N PRO A 139 -10.00 -5.48 5.77
CA PRO A 139 -9.53 -6.34 6.86
C PRO A 139 -9.65 -5.70 8.25
N TYR A 140 -9.71 -6.52 9.29
CA TYR A 140 -9.75 -6.07 10.69
C TYR A 140 -10.91 -5.08 10.98
N GLU A 141 -12.13 -5.44 10.55
CA GLU A 141 -13.33 -4.58 10.66
C GLU A 141 -13.54 -3.97 12.05
N TYR A 142 -13.16 -4.66 13.11
CA TYR A 142 -13.24 -4.16 14.49
C TYR A 142 -12.52 -2.81 14.67
N LEU A 143 -11.38 -2.58 14.01
CA LEU A 143 -10.65 -1.31 14.09
C LEU A 143 -11.50 -0.17 13.55
N ARG A 144 -12.07 -0.35 12.34
CA ARG A 144 -12.95 0.64 11.71
C ARG A 144 -14.15 0.95 12.62
N THR A 145 -14.80 -0.08 13.15
CA THR A 145 -15.99 0.07 14.01
C THR A 145 -15.67 0.81 15.30
N LEU A 146 -14.57 0.47 15.98
CA LEU A 146 -14.13 1.14 17.20
C LEU A 146 -13.81 2.61 16.92
N ILE A 147 -12.99 2.89 15.91
CA ILE A 147 -12.59 4.26 15.54
C ILE A 147 -13.82 5.11 15.19
N ALA A 148 -14.72 4.58 14.34
CA ALA A 148 -15.92 5.30 13.92
C ALA A 148 -16.85 5.61 15.10
N HIS A 149 -17.08 4.63 15.98
CA HIS A 149 -17.91 4.82 17.18
C HIS A 149 -17.33 5.91 18.09
N TYR A 150 -16.03 5.91 18.33
CA TYR A 150 -15.40 6.90 19.20
C TYR A 150 -15.42 8.31 18.62
N VAL A 151 -15.13 8.45 17.32
CA VAL A 151 -15.20 9.74 16.63
C VAL A 151 -16.61 10.33 16.70
N GLN A 152 -17.63 9.48 16.54
CA GLN A 152 -19.03 9.88 16.66
C GLN A 152 -19.42 10.23 18.11
N GLU A 153 -19.13 9.35 19.07
CA GLU A 153 -19.49 9.53 20.48
C GLU A 153 -18.84 10.79 21.08
N LYS A 154 -17.58 11.05 20.73
CA LYS A 154 -16.84 12.24 21.20
C LYS A 154 -17.04 13.47 20.32
N ASN A 155 -17.90 13.40 19.29
CA ASN A 155 -18.16 14.49 18.35
C ASN A 155 -16.88 15.11 17.76
N ILE A 156 -15.90 14.26 17.43
CA ILE A 156 -14.60 14.72 16.93
C ILE A 156 -14.77 15.20 15.49
N SER A 157 -14.45 16.47 15.24
CA SER A 157 -14.51 17.08 13.92
C SER A 157 -13.21 16.89 13.12
N THR A 158 -12.06 16.91 13.81
CA THR A 158 -10.72 16.78 13.22
C THR A 158 -9.78 16.01 14.15
N LEU A 159 -8.79 15.33 13.58
CA LEU A 159 -7.74 14.62 14.30
C LEU A 159 -6.38 14.91 13.69
N THR A 160 -5.35 15.03 14.51
CA THR A 160 -3.93 14.95 14.10
C THR A 160 -3.48 13.50 13.99
N GLN A 161 -2.35 13.27 13.31
CA GLN A 161 -1.73 11.94 13.24
C GLN A 161 -1.42 11.38 14.64
N ALA A 162 -0.87 12.21 15.54
CA ALA A 162 -0.53 11.78 16.90
C ALA A 162 -1.77 11.39 17.73
N GLU A 163 -2.85 12.17 17.65
CA GLU A 163 -4.12 11.84 18.30
C GLU A 163 -4.72 10.56 17.74
N PHE A 164 -4.68 10.38 16.41
CA PHE A 164 -5.18 9.19 15.74
C PHE A 164 -4.36 7.95 16.11
N SER A 165 -3.03 8.00 16.05
CA SER A 165 -2.17 6.87 16.43
C SER A 165 -2.40 6.45 17.88
N LYS A 166 -2.51 7.42 18.80
CA LYS A 166 -2.83 7.14 20.21
C LYS A 166 -4.22 6.54 20.39
N LEU A 167 -5.20 6.99 19.61
CA LEU A 167 -6.54 6.43 19.59
C LEU A 167 -6.50 4.96 19.15
N VAL A 168 -5.90 4.69 17.98
CA VAL A 168 -5.78 3.33 17.44
C VAL A 168 -5.07 2.40 18.42
N TRP A 169 -3.93 2.83 18.97
CA TRP A 169 -3.17 2.06 19.96
C TRP A 169 -4.04 1.65 21.15
N ARG A 170 -4.75 2.61 21.76
CA ARG A 170 -5.60 2.36 22.92
C ARG A 170 -6.76 1.43 22.59
N MET A 171 -7.42 1.63 21.46
CA MET A 171 -8.59 0.86 21.07
C MET A 171 -8.24 -0.59 20.71
N ASP A 172 -7.19 -0.76 19.93
CA ASP A 172 -6.69 -2.08 19.52
C ASP A 172 -6.14 -2.85 20.72
N GLY A 173 -5.35 -2.18 21.58
CA GLY A 173 -4.84 -2.78 22.82
C GLY A 173 -5.95 -3.27 23.74
N GLU A 174 -6.98 -2.44 24.00
CA GLU A 174 -8.14 -2.85 24.81
C GLU A 174 -8.93 -4.01 24.19
N TYR A 175 -9.04 -4.05 22.86
CA TYR A 175 -9.71 -5.14 22.15
C TYR A 175 -8.94 -6.46 22.30
N ILE A 176 -7.61 -6.42 22.16
CA ILE A 176 -6.73 -7.60 22.23
C ILE A 176 -6.56 -8.12 23.65
N ARG A 177 -6.47 -7.22 24.64
CA ARG A 177 -6.24 -7.57 26.06
C ARG A 177 -7.25 -8.57 26.61
N ARG A 178 -8.47 -8.56 26.07
CA ARG A 178 -9.59 -9.41 26.50
C ARG A 178 -9.60 -10.78 25.83
N LYS A 179 -8.63 -11.09 24.95
CA LYS A 179 -8.61 -12.29 24.13
C LYS A 179 -7.83 -13.43 24.77
N ALA A 180 -8.31 -14.65 24.57
CA ALA A 180 -7.50 -15.86 24.73
C ALA A 180 -6.53 -16.03 23.54
N GLY A 181 -5.58 -16.98 23.64
CA GLY A 181 -4.57 -17.18 22.58
C GLY A 181 -5.17 -17.54 21.22
N ASP A 182 -6.16 -18.43 21.18
CA ASP A 182 -6.85 -18.83 19.95
C ASP A 182 -7.72 -17.70 19.39
N GLU A 183 -8.36 -16.92 20.26
CA GLU A 183 -9.13 -15.75 19.84
C GLU A 183 -8.23 -14.68 19.23
N LEU A 184 -7.06 -14.42 19.80
CA LEU A 184 -6.07 -13.49 19.25
C LEU A 184 -5.53 -13.99 17.90
N ALA A 185 -5.25 -15.29 17.77
CA ALA A 185 -4.88 -15.87 16.47
C ALA A 185 -5.99 -15.63 15.43
N ARG A 186 -7.27 -15.82 15.79
CA ARG A 186 -8.41 -15.56 14.88
C ARG A 186 -8.53 -14.11 14.44
N VAL A 187 -8.04 -13.13 15.22
CA VAL A 187 -7.96 -11.73 14.75
C VAL A 187 -7.12 -11.62 13.48
N MET A 188 -6.13 -12.51 13.30
CA MET A 188 -5.25 -12.54 12.13
C MET A 188 -5.83 -13.32 10.93
N LEU A 189 -7.04 -13.88 11.03
CA LEU A 189 -7.68 -14.60 9.92
C LEU A 189 -7.61 -13.85 8.57
N PRO A 190 -7.88 -12.54 8.50
CA PRO A 190 -7.78 -11.81 7.24
C PRO A 190 -6.38 -11.88 6.58
N MET A 191 -5.31 -11.96 7.38
CA MET A 191 -3.94 -12.13 6.86
C MET A 191 -3.74 -13.54 6.32
N TYR A 192 -4.15 -14.57 7.08
CA TYR A 192 -4.07 -15.96 6.64
C TYR A 192 -4.85 -16.20 5.35
N ASP A 193 -6.11 -15.76 5.30
CA ASP A 193 -6.99 -15.91 4.14
C ASP A 193 -6.42 -15.20 2.90
N PHE A 194 -5.84 -14.01 3.08
CA PHE A 194 -5.28 -13.24 1.97
C PHE A 194 -4.04 -13.92 1.36
N PHE A 195 -3.15 -14.47 2.18
CA PHE A 195 -1.92 -15.13 1.71
C PHE A 195 -2.10 -16.62 1.36
N ASP A 196 -3.27 -17.19 1.62
CA ASP A 196 -3.65 -18.53 1.14
C ASP A 196 -4.09 -18.51 -0.33
N PHE A 197 -4.43 -17.35 -0.88
CA PHE A 197 -4.66 -17.16 -2.31
C PHE A 197 -3.37 -17.38 -3.13
N PRO A 198 -3.45 -18.02 -4.32
CA PRO A 198 -4.65 -18.52 -5.01
C PRO A 198 -5.03 -19.96 -4.68
N LYS A 199 -4.28 -20.62 -3.78
CA LYS A 199 -4.48 -22.03 -3.44
C LYS A 199 -5.76 -22.26 -2.66
N ASN A 200 -6.14 -21.30 -1.79
CA ASN A 200 -7.34 -21.36 -0.95
C ASN A 200 -7.43 -22.71 -0.21
N SER A 201 -6.31 -23.15 0.34
CA SER A 201 -6.15 -24.46 0.98
C SER A 201 -6.74 -24.53 2.39
N GLY A 202 -6.98 -23.38 3.03
CA GLY A 202 -7.32 -23.25 4.44
C GLY A 202 -6.18 -23.61 5.39
N ALA A 203 -4.98 -23.92 4.87
CA ALA A 203 -3.86 -24.46 5.62
C ALA A 203 -2.56 -23.66 5.45
N LYS A 204 -2.65 -22.41 4.95
CA LYS A 204 -1.48 -21.55 4.79
C LYS A 204 -0.79 -21.32 6.13
N ALA A 205 0.51 -21.56 6.17
CA ALA A 205 1.38 -21.10 7.23
C ALA A 205 1.97 -19.73 6.85
N LEU A 206 2.07 -18.83 7.83
CA LEU A 206 2.64 -17.50 7.64
C LEU A 206 4.07 -17.44 8.17
N PRO A 207 4.99 -16.73 7.48
CA PRO A 207 6.35 -16.60 7.96
C PRO A 207 6.44 -15.96 9.35
N THR A 208 7.27 -16.52 10.23
CA THR A 208 7.47 -16.03 11.60
C THR A 208 7.81 -14.55 11.65
N LYS A 209 8.61 -14.06 10.70
CA LYS A 209 8.98 -12.64 10.58
C LYS A 209 7.78 -11.71 10.31
N ALA A 210 6.76 -12.20 9.61
CA ALA A 210 5.52 -11.44 9.38
C ALA A 210 4.70 -11.33 10.66
N LEU A 211 4.62 -12.42 11.41
CA LEU A 211 3.92 -12.49 12.68
C LEU A 211 4.59 -11.60 13.73
N ILE A 212 5.92 -11.64 13.83
CA ILE A 212 6.69 -10.75 14.71
C ILE A 212 6.33 -9.28 14.43
N ARG A 213 6.41 -8.84 13.16
CA ARG A 213 6.07 -7.46 12.78
C ARG A 213 4.64 -7.05 13.12
N TYR A 214 3.70 -7.99 13.00
CA TYR A 214 2.30 -7.75 13.37
C TYR A 214 2.10 -7.54 14.86
N PHE A 215 2.80 -8.33 15.69
CA PHE A 215 2.72 -8.19 17.16
C PHE A 215 3.52 -6.98 17.67
N GLU A 216 4.63 -6.63 17.01
CA GLU A 216 5.38 -5.40 17.26
C GLU A 216 4.52 -4.15 16.99
N ASP A 217 3.80 -4.12 15.86
CA ASP A 217 2.90 -3.01 15.50
C ASP A 217 1.79 -2.77 16.55
N LYS A 218 1.49 -3.79 17.35
CA LYS A 218 0.50 -3.75 18.44
C LYS A 218 1.10 -3.55 19.83
N GLY A 219 2.42 -3.47 19.93
CA GLY A 219 3.13 -3.36 21.21
C GLY A 219 3.15 -4.63 22.06
N LEU A 220 2.92 -5.80 21.47
CA LEU A 220 2.90 -7.08 22.19
C LEU A 220 4.30 -7.69 22.27
N SER A 221 5.20 -7.01 22.98
CA SER A 221 6.63 -7.37 23.02
C SER A 221 6.88 -8.79 23.54
N SER A 222 6.10 -9.28 24.52
CA SER A 222 6.24 -10.64 25.04
C SER A 222 5.95 -11.71 23.97
N VAL A 223 4.97 -11.46 23.11
CA VAL A 223 4.62 -12.34 21.98
C VAL A 223 5.71 -12.27 20.92
N ALA A 224 6.17 -11.06 20.57
CA ALA A 224 7.25 -10.88 19.60
C ALA A 224 8.52 -11.64 20.03
N SER A 225 8.97 -11.46 21.28
CA SER A 225 10.13 -12.17 21.83
C SER A 225 9.95 -13.69 21.88
N ARG A 226 8.74 -14.19 22.16
CA ARG A 226 8.44 -15.64 22.09
C ARG A 226 8.64 -16.17 20.67
N LEU A 227 8.12 -15.47 19.66
CA LEU A 227 8.24 -15.84 18.25
C LEU A 227 9.68 -15.71 17.73
N GLU A 228 10.44 -14.71 18.18
CA GLU A 228 11.88 -14.61 17.91
C GLU A 228 12.65 -15.81 18.46
N GLY A 229 12.29 -16.26 19.66
CA GLY A 229 12.84 -17.47 20.26
C GLY A 229 12.56 -18.72 19.42
N GLU A 230 11.34 -18.87 18.90
CA GLU A 230 10.98 -19.98 17.98
C GLU A 230 11.69 -19.86 16.62
N SER A 231 11.81 -18.64 16.09
CA SER A 231 12.58 -18.36 14.87
C SER A 231 14.06 -18.76 15.04
N SER A 232 14.64 -18.49 16.21
CA SER A 232 16.02 -18.85 16.55
C SER A 232 16.22 -20.36 16.68
N LYS A 233 15.15 -21.10 17.02
CA LYS A 233 15.12 -22.58 17.02
C LYS A 233 14.84 -23.17 15.63
N GLY A 234 14.67 -22.33 14.61
CA GLY A 234 14.47 -22.76 13.22
C GLY A 234 13.02 -22.80 12.75
N LYS A 235 12.02 -22.45 13.57
CA LYS A 235 10.62 -22.38 13.16
C LYS A 235 10.37 -21.15 12.28
N GLN A 236 10.27 -21.37 10.96
CA GLN A 236 10.16 -20.29 9.96
C GLN A 236 8.73 -19.87 9.63
N ASP A 237 7.74 -20.70 9.95
CA ASP A 237 6.33 -20.45 9.66
C ASP A 237 5.40 -21.01 10.74
N PHE A 238 4.19 -20.45 10.81
CA PHE A 238 3.15 -20.91 11.72
C PHE A 238 1.81 -21.02 11.01
N ALA A 239 1.18 -22.19 11.12
CA ALA A 239 -0.25 -22.32 10.87
C ALA A 239 -1.05 -21.60 11.96
N LEU A 240 -2.28 -21.17 11.63
CA LEU A 240 -3.14 -20.42 12.55
C LEU A 240 -3.33 -21.11 13.92
N ARG A 241 -3.52 -22.44 13.90
CA ARG A 241 -3.68 -23.24 15.12
C ARG A 241 -2.42 -23.24 15.99
N GLU A 242 -1.25 -23.48 15.37
CA GLU A 242 0.04 -23.46 16.07
C GLU A 242 0.29 -22.10 16.72
N LEU A 243 -0.04 -21.02 16.00
CA LEU A 243 0.05 -19.67 16.53
C LEU A 243 -0.86 -19.49 17.76
N GLY A 244 -2.10 -19.97 17.72
CA GLY A 244 -3.03 -19.90 18.85
C GLY A 244 -2.49 -20.62 20.10
N GLU A 245 -1.84 -21.77 19.92
CA GLU A 245 -1.21 -22.53 21.01
C GLU A 245 -0.04 -21.75 21.63
N VAL A 246 0.84 -21.15 20.81
CA VAL A 246 1.94 -20.31 21.28
C VAL A 246 1.44 -19.06 22.01
N LEU A 247 0.39 -18.41 21.48
CA LEU A 247 -0.20 -17.23 22.12
C LEU A 247 -0.82 -17.57 23.47
N GLU A 248 -1.48 -18.72 23.58
CA GLU A 248 -2.06 -19.16 24.85
C GLU A 248 -0.98 -19.50 25.89
N GLU A 249 0.15 -20.07 25.46
CA GLU A 249 1.31 -20.27 26.33
C GLU A 249 1.83 -18.92 26.87
N VAL A 250 2.04 -17.94 26.00
CA VAL A 250 2.46 -16.58 26.40
C VAL A 250 1.48 -15.99 27.40
N ARG A 251 0.17 -16.07 27.12
CA ARG A 251 -0.88 -15.55 28.00
C ARG A 251 -0.86 -16.19 29.39
N ARG A 252 -0.60 -17.49 29.48
CA ARG A 252 -0.50 -18.19 30.77
C ARG A 252 0.74 -17.78 31.57
N THR A 253 1.85 -17.46 30.90
CA THR A 253 3.10 -17.06 31.55
C THR A 253 3.10 -15.59 31.93
N THR A 254 2.62 -14.69 31.07
CA THR A 254 2.72 -13.23 31.25
C THR A 254 1.41 -12.57 31.67
N GLY A 255 0.29 -13.30 31.69
CA GLY A 255 -1.03 -12.75 31.93
C GLY A 255 -1.70 -12.25 30.65
N ALA A 256 -2.65 -11.31 30.80
CA ALA A 256 -3.36 -10.73 29.66
C ALA A 256 -2.40 -10.08 28.65
N PHE A 257 -2.79 -10.06 27.38
CA PHE A 257 -2.03 -9.39 26.33
C PHE A 257 -2.08 -7.87 26.51
N ASP A 258 -1.09 -7.32 27.21
CA ASP A 258 -1.00 -5.87 27.43
C ASP A 258 -0.08 -5.25 26.37
N ALA A 259 -0.60 -4.24 25.68
CA ALA A 259 0.23 -3.44 24.78
C ALA A 259 1.20 -2.62 25.63
N GLY A 260 2.45 -2.53 25.20
CA GLY A 260 3.47 -1.73 25.87
C GLY A 260 3.13 -0.22 25.94
N ALA A 261 4.11 0.58 26.34
CA ALA A 261 3.99 2.02 26.23
C ALA A 261 3.77 2.41 24.76
N PHE A 262 2.83 3.33 24.50
CA PHE A 262 2.64 3.87 23.17
C PHE A 262 3.90 4.65 22.76
N GLU A 263 4.60 4.14 21.77
CA GLU A 263 5.65 4.87 21.08
C GLU A 263 5.05 5.43 19.78
N PRO A 264 5.00 6.76 19.61
CA PRO A 264 4.47 7.33 18.38
C PRO A 264 5.35 6.87 17.20
N PRO A 265 4.74 6.54 16.04
CA PRO A 265 5.53 6.23 14.86
C PRO A 265 6.46 7.41 14.56
N PRO A 266 7.70 7.15 14.07
CA PRO A 266 8.61 8.22 13.70
C PRO A 266 7.90 9.09 12.66
N VAL A 267 7.63 10.35 13.03
CA VAL A 267 7.06 11.34 12.11
C VAL A 267 8.08 11.48 10.99
N PRO A 268 7.73 11.16 9.72
CA PRO A 268 8.62 11.50 8.62
C PRO A 268 8.81 13.02 8.70
N GLU A 269 10.05 13.48 8.92
CA GLU A 269 10.35 14.91 8.84
C GLU A 269 9.76 15.42 7.55
N ALA A 270 8.78 16.33 7.67
CA ALA A 270 8.12 16.93 6.53
C ALA A 270 9.19 17.62 5.69
N LYS A 271 9.69 16.92 4.65
CA LYS A 271 10.47 17.56 3.60
C LYS A 271 9.51 18.54 2.95
N LEU A 272 9.62 19.81 3.34
CA LEU A 272 9.01 20.95 2.66
C LEU A 272 9.44 20.90 1.19
N ARG A 273 8.69 20.19 0.37
CA ARG A 273 8.80 20.31 -1.08
C ARG A 273 7.76 21.35 -1.50
N PRO A 274 8.15 22.37 -2.29
CA PRO A 274 7.21 23.27 -2.91
C PRO A 274 6.16 22.48 -3.68
N LEU A 275 4.90 22.83 -3.52
CA LEU A 275 3.78 22.33 -4.31
C LEU A 275 4.00 22.70 -5.78
N GLU A 276 4.60 21.82 -6.58
CA GLU A 276 4.50 21.89 -8.02
C GLU A 276 3.13 21.36 -8.45
N VAL A 277 2.21 22.30 -8.63
CA VAL A 277 0.92 22.06 -9.30
C VAL A 277 1.22 21.78 -10.76
N THR A 278 1.41 20.51 -11.12
CA THR A 278 1.39 20.10 -12.54
C THR A 278 -0.05 19.82 -12.95
N SER A 279 -0.71 20.84 -13.49
CA SER A 279 -1.96 20.69 -14.24
C SER A 279 -1.67 19.94 -15.54
N ARG A 280 -2.05 18.66 -15.62
CA ARG A 280 -2.17 17.97 -16.91
C ARG A 280 -3.53 18.32 -17.54
N PRO A 281 -3.58 18.74 -18.82
CA PRO A 281 -4.83 18.87 -19.54
C PRO A 281 -5.32 17.49 -19.95
N GLY A 282 -6.48 17.08 -19.46
CA GLY A 282 -7.09 15.78 -19.70
C GLY A 282 -7.71 15.26 -18.40
N GLY A 283 -8.98 15.60 -18.17
CA GLY A 283 -9.69 15.33 -16.93
C GLY A 283 -9.83 13.85 -16.63
N GLN A 284 -9.05 13.38 -15.66
CA GLN A 284 -9.36 12.28 -14.76
C GLN A 284 -8.65 12.60 -13.44
N LEU A 285 -9.44 13.01 -12.44
CA LEU A 285 -8.93 13.28 -11.10
C LEU A 285 -8.50 11.93 -10.48
N LEU A 286 -7.19 11.66 -10.46
CA LEU A 286 -6.61 10.59 -9.65
C LEU A 286 -6.76 10.96 -8.17
N ILE A 287 -7.94 10.71 -7.59
CA ILE A 287 -8.17 10.88 -6.15
C ILE A 287 -7.77 9.59 -5.46
N MET A 288 -6.49 9.26 -5.55
CA MET A 288 -5.87 8.49 -4.50
C MET A 288 -5.44 9.52 -3.44
N PRO A 289 -5.75 9.33 -2.15
CA PRO A 289 -4.77 9.72 -1.12
C PRO A 289 -3.39 9.30 -1.62
N SER A 290 -2.37 10.16 -1.57
CA SER A 290 -1.01 9.67 -1.78
C SER A 290 -0.82 8.56 -0.75
N PHE A 291 -0.85 7.30 -1.20
CA PHE A 291 -0.81 6.10 -0.35
C PHE A 291 0.62 5.59 -0.32
N GLY A 292 1.53 6.45 0.09
CA GLY A 292 2.95 6.33 -0.12
C GLY A 292 3.18 6.36 -1.62
N GLN A 293 3.86 7.37 -2.13
CA GLN A 293 4.68 7.06 -3.27
C GLN A 293 5.64 5.93 -2.85
N VAL A 294 5.30 4.69 -3.19
CA VAL A 294 6.32 3.71 -3.60
C VAL A 294 7.01 4.44 -4.74
N HIS A 295 8.10 5.13 -4.40
CA HIS A 295 8.79 6.06 -5.27
C HIS A 295 8.81 5.50 -6.68
N ASP A 296 8.18 6.21 -7.61
CA ASP A 296 8.06 5.93 -9.03
C ASP A 296 9.08 4.90 -9.52
N ARG A 297 8.78 3.61 -9.32
CA ARG A 297 9.60 2.50 -9.78
C ARG A 297 9.34 2.27 -11.27
N SER A 298 8.36 2.95 -11.87
CA SER A 298 7.91 2.65 -13.23
C SER A 298 9.02 2.90 -14.26
N LYS A 299 9.73 4.03 -14.19
CA LYS A 299 10.86 4.32 -15.10
C LYS A 299 12.11 3.53 -14.76
N GLY A 300 12.46 3.38 -13.48
CA GLY A 300 13.63 2.60 -13.06
C GLY A 300 13.50 1.12 -13.46
N VAL A 301 12.30 0.55 -13.34
CA VAL A 301 11.98 -0.82 -13.76
C VAL A 301 11.96 -0.93 -15.29
N GLN A 302 11.45 0.07 -16.01
CA GLN A 302 11.51 0.10 -17.49
C GLN A 302 12.95 0.19 -18.01
N ILE A 303 13.80 1.03 -17.40
CA ILE A 303 15.24 1.12 -17.74
C ILE A 303 15.93 -0.21 -17.45
N LEU A 304 15.64 -0.85 -16.30
CA LEU A 304 16.19 -2.18 -15.97
C LEU A 304 15.72 -3.28 -16.94
N ALA A 305 14.46 -3.22 -17.39
CA ALA A 305 13.92 -4.18 -18.35
C ALA A 305 14.44 -3.99 -19.77
N ALA A 306 14.86 -2.76 -20.13
CA ALA A 306 15.43 -2.44 -21.44
C ALA A 306 16.92 -2.80 -21.58
N ILE A 307 17.61 -3.07 -20.47
CA ILE A 307 19.02 -3.46 -20.47
C ILE A 307 19.12 -4.98 -20.48
N GLU A 308 19.67 -5.56 -21.54
CA GLU A 308 19.95 -7.00 -21.60
C GLU A 308 20.96 -7.42 -20.53
N GLU A 309 20.82 -8.65 -20.00
CA GLU A 309 21.68 -9.15 -18.90
C GLU A 309 23.18 -9.13 -19.26
N GLY A 310 23.53 -9.30 -20.54
CA GLY A 310 24.91 -9.17 -21.03
C GLY A 310 25.48 -7.75 -20.93
N ASP A 311 24.67 -6.75 -21.23
CA ASP A 311 25.04 -5.32 -21.12
C ASP A 311 25.07 -4.89 -19.65
N ARG A 312 24.12 -5.37 -18.84
CA ARG A 312 24.08 -5.14 -17.39
C ARG A 312 25.36 -5.57 -16.68
N GLN A 313 25.83 -6.79 -16.93
CA GLN A 313 27.08 -7.30 -16.33
C GLN A 313 28.30 -6.48 -16.75
N ARG A 314 28.31 -5.96 -17.98
CA ARG A 314 29.37 -5.07 -18.48
C ARG A 314 29.32 -3.71 -17.80
N PHE A 315 28.15 -3.10 -17.64
CA PHE A 315 27.99 -1.83 -16.93
C PHE A 315 28.41 -1.95 -15.47
N ILE A 316 27.95 -3.00 -14.77
CA ILE A 316 28.33 -3.24 -13.38
C ILE A 316 29.86 -3.36 -13.27
N ARG A 317 30.50 -4.13 -14.14
CA ARG A 317 31.95 -4.35 -14.10
C ARG A 317 32.78 -3.12 -14.50
N LYS A 318 32.36 -2.37 -15.51
CA LYS A 318 33.18 -1.33 -16.17
C LYS A 318 32.83 0.09 -15.76
N ILE A 319 31.56 0.37 -15.48
CA ILE A 319 31.07 1.70 -15.07
C ILE A 319 30.99 1.79 -13.53
N PHE A 320 30.52 0.72 -12.89
CA PHE A 320 30.28 0.69 -11.44
C PHE A 320 31.31 -0.15 -10.66
N ARG A 321 32.43 -0.54 -11.29
CA ARG A 321 33.55 -1.25 -10.62
C ARG A 321 33.14 -2.50 -9.82
N GLN A 322 32.24 -3.30 -10.38
CA GLN A 322 31.62 -4.50 -9.78
C GLN A 322 30.64 -4.23 -8.62
N ASP A 323 30.24 -2.97 -8.39
CA ASP A 323 29.26 -2.61 -7.37
C ASP A 323 27.83 -2.64 -7.94
N GLU A 324 27.20 -3.81 -7.84
CA GLU A 324 25.79 -4.00 -8.24
C GLU A 324 24.80 -3.14 -7.44
N PRO A 325 24.94 -2.95 -6.11
CA PRO A 325 24.14 -1.99 -5.35
C PRO A 325 24.20 -0.57 -5.91
N SER A 326 25.40 -0.07 -6.26
CA SER A 326 25.57 1.26 -6.85
C SER A 326 24.96 1.39 -8.24
N PHE A 327 25.03 0.32 -9.07
CA PHE A 327 24.32 0.27 -10.35
C PHE A 327 22.80 0.38 -10.15
N ARG A 328 22.21 -0.40 -9.25
CA ARG A 328 20.76 -0.36 -8.98
C ARG A 328 20.32 1.01 -8.45
N SER A 329 21.09 1.60 -7.53
CA SER A 329 20.83 2.93 -6.99
C SER A 329 20.90 4.03 -8.06
N ALA A 330 21.86 3.93 -8.99
CA ALA A 330 21.98 4.87 -10.09
C ALA A 330 20.79 4.78 -11.04
N ILE A 331 20.38 3.57 -11.45
CA ILE A 331 19.20 3.39 -12.31
C ILE A 331 17.91 3.86 -11.61
N GLU A 332 17.77 3.62 -10.31
CA GLU A 332 16.63 4.11 -9.54
C GLU A 332 16.62 5.66 -9.45
N THR A 333 17.79 6.27 -9.30
CA THR A 333 17.92 7.73 -9.25
C THR A 333 17.61 8.37 -10.60
N ILE A 334 18.10 7.79 -11.69
CA ILE A 334 17.80 8.20 -13.07
C ILE A 334 16.32 8.02 -13.38
N GLY A 335 15.71 6.92 -12.93
CA GLY A 335 14.27 6.67 -13.08
C GLY A 335 13.39 7.75 -12.42
N LYS A 336 13.89 8.43 -11.39
CA LYS A 336 13.18 9.53 -10.70
C LYS A 336 13.31 10.88 -11.41
N MET A 337 14.15 11.00 -12.43
CA MET A 337 14.39 12.27 -13.13
C MET A 337 13.30 12.55 -14.18
N SER A 338 12.87 13.80 -14.24
CA SER A 338 11.78 14.26 -15.11
C SER A 338 12.27 14.64 -16.51
N SER A 339 13.55 14.99 -16.66
CA SER A 339 14.16 15.46 -17.91
C SER A 339 15.44 14.69 -18.27
N TRP A 340 15.74 14.59 -19.57
CA TRP A 340 17.00 14.06 -20.07
C TRP A 340 18.20 14.90 -19.64
N ALA A 341 18.03 16.22 -19.50
CA ALA A 341 19.10 17.12 -19.07
C ALA A 341 19.60 16.77 -17.65
N ASP A 342 18.68 16.48 -16.72
CA ASP A 342 19.03 16.09 -15.35
C ASP A 342 19.66 14.68 -15.32
N ALA A 343 19.13 13.75 -16.12
CA ALA A 343 19.68 12.41 -16.25
C ALA A 343 21.09 12.39 -16.84
N SER A 344 21.34 13.19 -17.89
CA SER A 344 22.66 13.32 -18.51
C SER A 344 23.68 13.89 -17.52
N ASN A 345 23.33 14.98 -16.82
CA ASN A 345 24.22 15.58 -15.81
C ASN A 345 24.56 14.58 -14.70
N PHE A 346 23.59 13.80 -14.23
CA PHE A 346 23.84 12.77 -13.21
C PHE A 346 24.71 11.62 -13.73
N ILE A 347 24.54 11.19 -14.98
CA ILE A 347 25.38 10.17 -15.61
C ILE A 347 26.82 10.68 -15.74
N ASP A 348 27.01 11.93 -16.17
CA ASP A 348 28.33 12.56 -16.32
C ASP A 348 29.03 12.73 -14.97
N GLU A 349 28.30 13.13 -13.91
CA GLU A 349 28.83 13.16 -12.54
C GLU A 349 29.27 11.77 -12.06
N ASN A 350 28.50 10.73 -12.39
CA ASN A 350 28.81 9.35 -12.00
C ASN A 350 30.01 8.79 -12.77
N PHE A 351 30.14 9.12 -14.06
CA PHE A 351 31.31 8.76 -14.86
C PHE A 351 32.57 9.45 -14.33
N ASN A 352 32.49 10.75 -14.01
CA ASN A 352 33.60 11.47 -13.39
C ASN A 352 33.99 10.89 -12.04
N LYS A 353 33.01 10.58 -11.18
CA LYS A 353 33.23 9.98 -9.86
C LYS A 353 33.88 8.59 -9.94
N ASN A 354 33.50 7.79 -10.93
CA ASN A 354 34.00 6.43 -11.11
C ASN A 354 35.22 6.36 -12.06
N GLY A 355 35.69 7.48 -12.59
CA GLY A 355 36.83 7.55 -13.51
C GLY A 355 36.58 6.79 -14.82
N VAL A 356 35.34 6.82 -15.31
CA VAL A 356 34.90 6.16 -16.55
C VAL A 356 35.12 7.13 -17.71
N ASP A 357 35.75 6.66 -18.78
CA ASP A 357 35.90 7.44 -20.01
C ASP A 357 34.52 7.61 -20.68
N PRO A 358 34.00 8.86 -20.83
CA PRO A 358 32.71 9.12 -21.47
C PRO A 358 32.65 8.64 -22.94
N HIS A 359 33.80 8.47 -23.60
CA HIS A 359 33.90 7.97 -24.97
C HIS A 359 34.06 6.45 -25.06
N SER A 360 34.08 5.74 -23.93
CA SER A 360 34.11 4.28 -23.93
C SER A 360 32.82 3.71 -24.54
N TRP A 361 32.94 2.51 -25.11
CA TRP A 361 31.80 1.81 -25.69
C TRP A 361 30.71 1.57 -24.64
N GLU A 362 31.09 1.20 -23.42
CA GLU A 362 30.18 0.98 -22.30
C GLU A 362 29.45 2.26 -21.87
N ALA A 363 30.16 3.39 -21.77
CA ALA A 363 29.57 4.67 -21.41
C ALA A 363 28.58 5.17 -22.48
N THR A 364 28.98 5.09 -23.75
CA THR A 364 28.15 5.49 -24.89
C THR A 364 26.87 4.65 -24.97
N ARG A 365 27.01 3.32 -24.82
CA ARG A 365 25.87 2.39 -24.84
C ARG A 365 24.93 2.59 -23.65
N PHE A 366 25.47 2.88 -22.46
CA PHE A 366 24.69 3.18 -21.27
C PHE A 366 23.84 4.46 -21.44
N VAL A 367 24.47 5.54 -21.94
CA VAL A 367 23.80 6.80 -22.27
C VAL A 367 22.73 6.59 -23.35
N GLU A 368 23.04 5.82 -24.40
CA GLU A 368 22.10 5.53 -25.49
C GLU A 368 20.83 4.83 -24.97
N LEU A 369 20.99 3.73 -24.22
CA LEU A 369 19.86 2.95 -23.70
C LEU A 369 18.97 3.75 -22.76
N ILE A 370 19.57 4.61 -21.93
CA ILE A 370 18.81 5.50 -21.04
C ILE A 370 18.13 6.59 -21.85
N SER A 371 18.79 7.19 -22.83
CA SER A 371 18.22 8.28 -23.64
C SER A 371 16.96 7.87 -24.39
N GLN A 372 16.88 6.62 -24.86
CA GLN A 372 15.71 6.05 -25.53
C GLN A 372 14.46 6.01 -24.62
N GLN A 373 14.64 5.87 -23.30
CA GLN A 373 13.55 5.89 -22.32
C GLN A 373 13.03 7.31 -22.04
N PHE A 374 13.81 8.33 -22.35
CA PHE A 374 13.39 9.73 -22.25
C PHE A 374 12.80 10.27 -23.57
N GLN A 375 13.08 9.62 -24.71
CA GLN A 375 12.59 10.02 -26.04
C GLN A 375 11.28 9.33 -26.46
N THR A 376 10.83 8.29 -25.76
CA THR A 376 9.59 7.51 -26.05
C THR A 376 8.29 8.22 -25.68
N LYS A 377 8.29 9.57 -25.67
CA LYS A 377 7.06 10.37 -25.69
C LYS A 377 6.74 10.81 -27.12
N LYS A 378 5.91 10.01 -27.80
CA LYS A 378 4.95 10.52 -28.77
C LYS A 378 3.60 9.88 -28.53
#